data_AF-J6UER2-F1
#
_entry.id   AF-J6UER2-F1
#
_cell.length_a   1.000
_cell.length_b   1.000
_cell.length_c   1.000
_cell.angle_alpha   90.00
_cell.angle_beta   90.00
_cell.angle_gamma   90.00
#
_symmetry.space_group_name_H-M   'P 1'
#
loop_
_entity.id
_entity.type
_entity.pdbx_description
1 polymer ?
#
loop_
_entity_poly.entity_id
_entity_poly.type
_entity_poly.pdbx_seq_one_letter_code
_entity_poly.pdbx_strand_id
1 'polypeptide(L)'
;MAADLGRLGSHWRVWLNWYDEILAGSPPSPERSEAWDAAFTDVNEPLPWDDGPEAVNLAIQARLDALSVEEASAEIPDQTAAPVRVEERGGKVASVRDRDSPLRASERDFEAWREPVVEHIQELASGDFAEGTNHSRIRDRLVSLGRLLPGDIADVKERQFRIGYEIERFERLIAAYRSGGDDMPAMNAASLEDLEALRIALSMGVDKLERWGEFRRLAAADPKREGEADREAVGEAMDEMAADMERKPAYFDPELPASFRFLAEAVKDPLGATKTIVYGAVKSVENLFSFLGRRALGLGRKVFDEAEKPIPKAVAASLLLGLADAALKLSEALPQGWAWLEPLLASLARSSGL
;
A
#
# COMPACT_ATOMS: atom_id res chain seq x y z
N MET A 1 -10.93 7.81 46.78
CA MET A 1 -10.88 8.79 45.67
C MET A 1 -11.03 8.11 44.31
N ALA A 2 -10.05 7.32 43.82
CA ALA A 2 -10.18 6.62 42.53
C ALA A 2 -11.38 5.64 42.49
N ALA A 3 -11.55 4.85 43.55
CA ALA A 3 -12.68 3.93 43.70
C ALA A 3 -14.05 4.62 43.89
N ASP A 4 -14.07 5.90 44.27
CA ASP A 4 -15.30 6.67 44.53
C ASP A 4 -15.76 7.42 43.27
N LEU A 5 -14.82 7.96 42.47
CA LEU A 5 -15.10 8.59 41.19
C LEU A 5 -15.55 7.60 40.11
N GLY A 6 -14.97 6.39 40.08
CA GLY A 6 -15.41 5.33 39.16
C GLY A 6 -16.86 4.86 39.40
N ARG A 7 -17.40 5.08 40.61
CA ARG A 7 -18.81 4.81 40.95
C ARG A 7 -19.77 5.92 40.52
N LEU A 8 -19.25 7.11 40.20
CA LEU A 8 -20.03 8.28 39.77
C LEU A 8 -20.21 8.36 38.25
N GLY A 9 -19.59 7.46 37.48
CA GLY A 9 -19.76 7.32 36.04
C GLY A 9 -18.43 7.24 35.27
N SER A 10 -18.44 6.60 34.09
CA SER A 10 -17.25 6.43 33.25
C SER A 10 -16.66 7.75 32.74
N HIS A 11 -17.44 8.84 32.73
CA HIS A 11 -17.00 10.18 32.36
C HIS A 11 -15.95 10.76 33.31
N TRP A 12 -15.79 10.25 34.55
CA TRP A 12 -14.72 10.69 35.45
C TRP A 12 -13.34 10.12 35.13
N ARG A 13 -13.25 9.18 34.18
CA ARG A 13 -12.00 8.51 33.80
C ARG A 13 -10.93 9.49 33.31
N VAL A 14 -11.32 10.60 32.69
CA VAL A 14 -10.38 11.65 32.25
C VAL A 14 -9.55 12.23 33.41
N TRP A 15 -10.18 12.45 34.57
CA TRP A 15 -9.52 12.97 35.77
C TRP A 15 -8.74 11.89 36.52
N LEU A 16 -9.18 10.63 36.45
CA LEU A 16 -8.45 9.50 37.02
C LEU A 16 -7.14 9.26 36.26
N ASN A 17 -7.20 9.25 34.92
CA ASN A 17 -6.00 9.14 34.08
C ASN A 17 -5.03 10.31 34.35
N TRP A 18 -5.56 11.55 34.38
CA TRP A 18 -4.78 12.73 34.73
C TRP A 18 -4.09 12.61 36.11
N TYR A 19 -4.82 12.13 37.12
CA TYR A 19 -4.31 11.99 38.48
C TYR A 19 -3.29 10.86 38.61
N ASP A 20 -3.53 9.72 37.96
CA ASP A 20 -2.62 8.57 37.94
C ASP A 20 -1.31 8.93 37.23
N GLU A 21 -1.35 9.74 36.17
CA GLU A 21 -0.17 10.26 35.46
C GLU A 21 0.63 11.25 36.31
N ILE A 22 -0.04 12.14 37.05
CA ILE A 22 0.63 13.06 38.00
C ILE A 22 1.28 12.28 39.15
N LEU A 23 0.63 11.23 39.65
CA LEU A 23 1.14 10.36 40.71
C LEU A 23 2.29 9.45 40.26
N ALA A 24 2.34 9.08 38.98
CA ALA A 24 3.40 8.25 38.41
C ALA A 24 4.77 8.95 38.37
N GLY A 25 4.85 10.24 38.69
CA GLY A 25 6.08 10.99 38.88
C GLY A 25 6.47 11.82 37.67
N SER A 26 6.05 13.08 37.66
CA SER A 26 6.61 14.15 36.82
C SER A 26 8.05 14.51 37.26
N PRO A 27 8.91 15.05 36.37
CA PRO A 27 8.62 16.25 35.59
C PRO A 27 7.81 15.95 34.33
N PRO A 28 7.11 16.95 33.76
CA PRO A 28 6.43 16.79 32.48
C PRO A 28 7.42 16.16 31.50
N SER A 29 7.06 15.02 30.93
CA SER A 29 7.86 14.45 29.86
C SER A 29 8.01 15.55 28.78
N PRO A 30 9.14 15.62 28.04
CA PRO A 30 9.27 16.48 26.86
C PRO A 30 8.18 16.26 25.80
N GLU A 31 7.34 15.23 25.96
CA GLU A 31 6.17 14.91 25.13
C GLU A 31 4.88 15.60 25.63
N ARG A 32 4.94 16.43 26.68
CA ARG A 32 3.82 17.30 27.03
C ARG A 32 3.71 18.38 25.95
N SER A 33 2.89 18.14 24.93
CA SER A 33 2.54 19.17 23.96
C SER A 33 1.73 20.25 24.68
N GLU A 34 1.99 21.53 24.35
CA GLU A 34 1.20 22.68 24.80
C GLU A 34 -0.31 22.46 24.58
N ALA A 35 -0.65 21.63 23.59
CA ALA A 35 -1.99 21.24 23.25
C ALA A 35 -2.71 20.45 24.37
N TRP A 36 -2.03 19.54 25.09
CA TRP A 36 -2.66 18.76 26.16
C TRP A 36 -3.09 19.64 27.34
N ASP A 37 -2.26 20.65 27.69
CA ASP A 37 -2.64 21.66 28.69
C ASP A 37 -3.75 22.57 28.14
N ALA A 38 -3.69 22.94 26.86
CA ALA A 38 -4.71 23.73 26.19
C ALA A 38 -6.10 23.07 26.18
N ALA A 39 -6.19 21.73 26.16
CA ALA A 39 -7.46 21.01 26.27
C ALA A 39 -8.27 21.37 27.54
N PHE A 40 -7.56 21.74 28.61
CA PHE A 40 -8.11 22.15 29.90
C PHE A 40 -8.20 23.68 30.06
N THR A 41 -7.27 24.46 29.48
CA THR A 41 -7.15 25.90 29.80
C THR A 41 -7.24 26.86 28.61
N ASP A 42 -6.94 26.46 27.38
CA ASP A 42 -6.68 27.39 26.25
C ASP A 42 -7.34 26.96 24.92
N VAL A 43 -8.68 27.01 24.83
CA VAL A 43 -9.39 26.82 23.54
C VAL A 43 -10.53 27.83 23.35
N ASN A 44 -10.78 28.23 22.09
CA ASN A 44 -11.74 29.26 21.67
C ASN A 44 -13.21 29.04 22.05
N GLU A 45 -13.61 27.83 22.48
CA GLU A 45 -14.97 27.54 22.94
C GLU A 45 -14.96 27.19 24.44
N PRO A 46 -15.80 27.85 25.27
CA PRO A 46 -15.87 27.56 26.69
C PRO A 46 -16.39 26.14 26.95
N LEU A 47 -15.87 25.47 27.97
CA LEU A 47 -16.42 24.19 28.44
C LEU A 47 -17.85 24.41 28.99
N PRO A 48 -18.76 23.43 28.85
CA PRO A 48 -20.15 23.54 29.27
C PRO A 48 -20.30 23.37 30.79
N TRP A 49 -19.65 24.25 31.57
CA TRP A 49 -19.64 24.19 33.04
C TRP A 49 -21.04 24.24 33.66
N ASP A 50 -21.98 24.92 33.00
CA ASP A 50 -23.36 25.06 33.44
C ASP A 50 -24.20 23.78 33.22
N ASP A 51 -23.75 22.87 32.35
CA ASP A 51 -24.45 21.61 32.02
C ASP A 51 -24.03 20.43 32.91
N GLY A 52 -23.16 20.70 33.89
CA GLY A 52 -22.74 19.74 34.89
C GLY A 52 -21.49 18.92 34.52
N PRO A 53 -20.99 18.11 35.47
CA PRO A 53 -19.68 17.48 35.37
C PRO A 53 -19.59 16.43 34.25
N GLU A 54 -20.69 15.77 33.91
CA GLU A 54 -20.72 14.80 32.81
C GLU A 54 -20.49 15.49 31.46
N ALA A 55 -21.21 16.59 31.18
CA ALA A 55 -21.06 17.36 29.95
C ALA A 55 -19.64 17.94 29.80
N VAL A 56 -19.09 18.47 30.89
CA VAL A 56 -17.70 18.98 30.92
C VAL A 56 -16.70 17.87 30.64
N ASN A 57 -16.80 16.74 31.32
CA ASN A 57 -15.82 15.66 31.16
C ASN A 57 -15.88 15.02 29.77
N LEU A 58 -17.08 14.89 29.19
CA LEU A 58 -17.23 14.43 27.80
C LEU A 58 -16.64 15.43 26.80
N ALA A 59 -16.79 16.74 27.05
CA ALA A 59 -16.18 17.77 26.20
C ALA A 59 -14.64 17.77 26.30
N ILE A 60 -14.08 17.59 27.50
CA ILE A 60 -12.63 17.45 27.69
C ILE A 60 -12.12 16.18 27.00
N GLN A 61 -12.81 15.05 27.17
CA GLN A 61 -12.45 13.81 26.48
C GLN A 61 -12.47 14.00 24.96
N ALA A 62 -13.50 14.64 24.41
CA ALA A 62 -13.58 14.93 22.98
C ALA A 62 -12.44 15.83 22.47
N ARG A 63 -11.97 16.78 23.30
CA ARG A 63 -10.81 17.63 22.98
C ARG A 63 -9.51 16.85 23.01
N LEU A 64 -9.29 16.05 24.05
CA LEU A 64 -8.11 15.17 24.16
C LEU A 64 -8.07 14.15 23.03
N ASP A 65 -9.22 13.58 22.65
CA ASP A 65 -9.35 12.71 21.49
C ASP A 65 -9.01 13.46 20.20
N ALA A 66 -9.44 14.72 20.05
CA ALA A 66 -9.12 15.54 18.87
C ALA A 66 -7.62 15.87 18.76
N LEU A 67 -6.96 16.14 19.89
CA LEU A 67 -5.51 16.40 19.92
C LEU A 67 -4.69 15.14 19.67
N SER A 68 -5.10 14.01 20.25
CA SER A 68 -4.48 12.71 19.95
C SER A 68 -4.68 12.31 18.49
N VAL A 69 -5.82 12.68 17.89
CA VAL A 69 -6.06 12.54 16.44
C VAL A 69 -5.14 13.47 15.65
N GLU A 70 -4.92 14.71 16.07
CA GLU A 70 -4.05 15.67 15.39
C GLU A 70 -2.57 15.22 15.43
N GLU A 71 -2.09 14.81 16.60
CA GLU A 71 -0.74 14.23 16.79
C GLU A 71 -0.55 12.95 15.97
N ALA A 72 -1.51 12.01 16.00
CA ALA A 72 -1.46 10.81 15.17
C ALA A 72 -1.62 11.11 13.66
N SER A 73 -2.35 12.17 13.28
CA SER A 73 -2.60 12.54 11.89
C SER A 73 -1.36 13.07 11.18
N ALA A 74 -0.48 13.76 11.91
CA ALA A 74 0.70 14.40 11.36
C ALA A 74 1.74 13.39 10.83
N GLU A 75 1.66 12.14 11.26
CA GLU A 75 2.66 11.11 10.98
C GLU A 75 2.22 10.05 9.96
N ILE A 76 0.92 9.89 9.68
CA ILE A 76 0.43 8.90 8.70
C ILE A 76 0.80 9.36 7.29
N PRO A 77 1.62 8.60 6.53
CA PRO A 77 2.03 9.01 5.20
C PRO A 77 0.82 9.11 4.26
N ASP A 78 0.86 10.04 3.31
CA ASP A 78 -0.07 10.04 2.18
C ASP A 78 0.18 8.81 1.29
N GLN A 79 -0.84 8.39 0.55
CA GLN A 79 -0.65 7.33 -0.43
C GLN A 79 0.35 7.76 -1.51
N THR A 80 1.26 6.86 -1.87
CA THR A 80 2.29 7.10 -2.89
C THR A 80 2.06 6.23 -4.13
N ALA A 81 2.76 6.53 -5.23
CA ALA A 81 2.69 5.72 -6.44
C ALA A 81 3.25 4.31 -6.17
N ALA A 82 2.36 3.32 -6.25
CA ALA A 82 2.63 1.90 -6.03
C ALA A 82 1.69 1.06 -6.92
N PRO A 83 1.91 -0.26 -7.05
CA PRO A 83 0.99 -1.17 -7.72
C PRO A 83 -0.44 -1.04 -7.22
N VAL A 84 -0.64 -1.05 -5.91
CA VAL A 84 -1.96 -0.80 -5.30
C VAL A 84 -1.99 0.56 -4.61
N ARG A 85 -2.94 1.37 -5.05
CA ARG A 85 -3.48 2.50 -4.28
C ARG A 85 -4.93 2.18 -3.98
N VAL A 86 -5.45 2.70 -2.89
CA VAL A 86 -6.74 2.33 -2.34
C VAL A 86 -7.68 3.52 -2.36
N GLU A 87 -8.92 3.26 -2.75
CA GLU A 87 -10.03 4.20 -2.71
C GLU A 87 -11.25 3.55 -2.05
N GLU A 88 -12.21 4.40 -1.71
CA GLU A 88 -13.55 3.93 -1.40
C GLU A 88 -14.37 3.87 -2.69
N ARG A 89 -15.01 2.73 -2.96
CA ARG A 89 -15.88 2.56 -4.12
C ARG A 89 -17.04 1.64 -3.78
N GLY A 90 -18.27 2.13 -3.92
CA GLY A 90 -19.46 1.32 -3.61
C GLY A 90 -19.52 0.84 -2.15
N GLY A 91 -19.02 1.64 -1.20
CA GLY A 91 -18.97 1.30 0.24
C GLY A 91 -17.93 0.23 0.60
N LYS A 92 -16.99 -0.05 -0.31
CA LYS A 92 -15.88 -1.00 -0.11
C LYS A 92 -14.54 -0.32 -0.29
N VAL A 93 -13.53 -0.89 0.34
CA VAL A 93 -12.13 -0.61 0.13
C VAL A 93 -11.72 -1.30 -1.18
N ALA A 94 -11.28 -0.53 -2.17
CA ALA A 94 -11.02 -1.02 -3.51
C ALA A 94 -9.70 -0.47 -4.07
N SER A 95 -9.10 -1.17 -5.03
CA SER A 95 -7.96 -0.65 -5.77
C SER A 95 -8.39 0.51 -6.69
N VAL A 96 -7.62 1.59 -6.70
CA VAL A 96 -7.77 2.68 -7.68
C VAL A 96 -7.56 2.13 -9.08
N ARG A 97 -8.54 2.36 -9.95
CA ARG A 97 -8.47 1.94 -11.36
C ARG A 97 -7.47 2.78 -12.13
N ASP A 98 -6.78 2.12 -13.05
CA ASP A 98 -5.72 2.71 -13.85
C ASP A 98 -6.10 3.00 -15.28
N ARG A 99 -7.24 2.50 -15.73
CA ARG A 99 -7.74 2.74 -17.07
C ARG A 99 -7.82 4.21 -17.49
N ASP A 100 -8.09 5.10 -16.53
CA ASP A 100 -8.20 6.54 -16.74
C ASP A 100 -6.89 7.29 -16.42
N SER A 101 -5.82 6.57 -16.09
CA SER A 101 -4.52 7.19 -15.82
C SER A 101 -3.95 7.85 -17.07
N PRO A 102 -3.28 9.00 -16.94
CA PRO A 102 -2.64 9.68 -18.07
C PRO A 102 -1.50 8.86 -18.69
N LEU A 103 -1.19 9.17 -19.95
CA LEU A 103 0.01 8.70 -20.65
C LEU A 103 1.04 9.82 -20.69
N ARG A 104 2.32 9.46 -20.60
CA ARG A 104 3.46 10.39 -20.83
C ARG A 104 3.77 10.63 -22.30
N ALA A 105 2.98 10.03 -23.19
CA ALA A 105 3.07 10.15 -24.64
C ALA A 105 1.67 10.30 -25.23
N SER A 106 1.58 10.71 -26.49
CA SER A 106 0.29 10.66 -27.20
C SER A 106 -0.16 9.20 -27.38
N GLU A 107 -1.48 8.95 -27.43
CA GLU A 107 -2.00 7.61 -27.71
C GLU A 107 -1.45 7.05 -29.03
N ARG A 108 -1.32 7.91 -30.05
CA ARG A 108 -0.71 7.55 -31.34
C ARG A 108 0.74 7.06 -31.17
N ASP A 109 1.56 7.75 -30.39
CA ASP A 109 2.96 7.37 -30.17
C ASP A 109 3.12 6.16 -29.24
N PHE A 110 2.11 5.91 -28.40
CA PHE A 110 2.03 4.68 -27.62
C PHE A 110 1.70 3.50 -28.54
N GLU A 111 0.70 3.64 -29.41
CA GLU A 111 0.30 2.59 -30.35
C GLU A 111 1.37 2.28 -31.39
N ALA A 112 1.98 3.32 -31.99
CA ALA A 112 3.06 3.16 -32.96
C ALA A 112 4.29 2.45 -32.37
N TRP A 113 4.45 2.44 -31.05
CA TRP A 113 5.43 1.61 -30.36
C TRP A 113 4.92 0.20 -30.09
N ARG A 114 3.67 0.08 -29.63
CA ARG A 114 3.11 -1.16 -29.11
C ARG A 114 2.89 -2.21 -30.19
N GLU A 115 2.35 -1.82 -31.34
CA GLU A 115 2.10 -2.74 -32.47
C GLU A 115 3.35 -3.53 -32.88
N PRO A 116 4.48 -2.91 -33.26
CA PRO A 116 5.67 -3.65 -33.69
C PRO A 116 6.29 -4.48 -32.55
N VAL A 117 6.16 -4.04 -31.29
CA VAL A 117 6.62 -4.84 -30.14
C VAL A 117 5.78 -6.11 -29.96
N VAL A 118 4.46 -6.01 -30.12
CA VAL A 118 3.57 -7.16 -30.05
C VAL A 118 3.84 -8.13 -31.20
N GLU A 119 4.04 -7.62 -32.42
CA GLU A 119 4.44 -8.43 -33.58
C GLU A 119 5.75 -9.16 -33.33
N HIS A 120 6.79 -8.46 -32.86
CA HIS A 120 8.09 -9.06 -32.54
C HIS A 120 7.99 -10.16 -31.47
N ILE A 121 7.18 -9.97 -30.43
CA ILE A 121 6.91 -11.01 -29.42
C ILE A 121 6.29 -12.26 -30.07
N GLN A 122 5.34 -12.08 -30.99
CA GLN A 122 4.66 -13.19 -31.65
C GLN A 122 5.58 -13.94 -32.62
N GLU A 123 6.43 -13.21 -33.35
CA GLU A 123 7.46 -13.79 -34.21
C GLU A 123 8.43 -14.66 -33.40
N LEU A 124 8.96 -14.13 -32.30
CA LEU A 124 9.86 -14.87 -31.42
C LEU A 124 9.18 -16.11 -30.80
N ALA A 125 7.94 -15.96 -30.32
CA ALA A 125 7.20 -17.05 -29.69
C ALA A 125 6.77 -18.17 -30.66
N SER A 126 6.66 -17.87 -31.96
CA SER A 126 6.29 -18.83 -33.01
C SER A 126 7.49 -19.39 -33.79
N GLY A 127 8.63 -18.70 -33.75
CA GLY A 127 9.89 -19.11 -34.36
C GLY A 127 10.88 -19.69 -33.32
N ASP A 128 11.90 -18.90 -32.98
CA ASP A 128 13.04 -19.28 -32.14
C ASP A 128 12.65 -19.89 -30.77
N PHE A 129 11.48 -19.50 -30.25
CA PHE A 129 10.98 -19.93 -28.95
C PHE A 129 9.64 -20.68 -29.05
N ALA A 130 9.39 -21.35 -30.17
CA ALA A 130 8.21 -22.19 -30.36
C ALA A 130 8.09 -23.33 -29.33
N GLU A 131 6.91 -23.94 -29.27
CA GLU A 131 6.66 -25.12 -28.44
C GLU A 131 7.63 -26.26 -28.77
N GLY A 132 8.13 -26.93 -27.74
CA GLY A 132 9.09 -28.04 -27.90
C GLY A 132 10.55 -27.62 -27.92
N THR A 133 10.85 -26.32 -27.89
CA THR A 133 12.22 -25.83 -27.62
C THR A 133 12.59 -26.05 -26.16
N ASN A 134 13.89 -26.15 -25.86
CA ASN A 134 14.41 -26.19 -24.49
C ASN A 134 14.39 -24.81 -23.79
N HIS A 135 13.87 -23.78 -24.46
CA HIS A 135 13.78 -22.40 -23.97
C HIS A 135 12.38 -22.04 -23.44
N SER A 136 11.65 -23.01 -22.88
CA SER A 136 10.26 -22.84 -22.40
C SER A 136 10.06 -21.64 -21.48
N ARG A 137 11.04 -21.34 -20.61
CA ARG A 137 10.99 -20.16 -19.73
C ARG A 137 10.93 -18.84 -20.49
N ILE A 138 11.65 -18.70 -21.60
CA ILE A 138 11.60 -17.50 -22.45
C ILE A 138 10.25 -17.44 -23.16
N ARG A 139 9.81 -18.56 -23.74
CA ARG A 139 8.50 -18.67 -24.38
C ARG A 139 7.38 -18.25 -23.44
N ASP A 140 7.38 -18.74 -22.19
CA ASP A 140 6.35 -18.40 -21.22
C ASP A 140 6.29 -16.90 -20.93
N ARG A 141 7.44 -16.22 -20.88
CA ARG A 141 7.51 -14.76 -20.71
C ARG A 141 7.00 -14.03 -21.95
N LEU A 142 7.42 -14.44 -23.14
CA LEU A 142 6.94 -13.88 -24.41
C LEU A 142 5.42 -14.05 -24.54
N VAL A 143 4.88 -15.23 -24.26
CA VAL A 143 3.43 -15.49 -24.29
C VAL A 143 2.69 -14.65 -23.25
N SER A 144 3.24 -14.48 -22.05
CA SER A 144 2.68 -13.62 -21.02
C SER A 144 2.59 -12.16 -21.49
N LEU A 145 3.70 -11.59 -21.97
CA LEU A 145 3.77 -10.23 -22.49
C LEU A 145 2.86 -10.04 -23.73
N GLY A 146 2.83 -11.03 -24.62
CA GLY A 146 1.97 -11.06 -25.80
C GLY A 146 0.47 -11.16 -25.48
N ARG A 147 0.09 -11.50 -24.24
CA ARG A 147 -1.30 -11.43 -23.76
C ARG A 147 -1.61 -10.12 -23.02
N LEU A 148 -0.61 -9.53 -22.38
CA LEU A 148 -0.80 -8.34 -21.54
C LEU A 148 -0.77 -7.03 -22.35
N LEU A 149 0.03 -6.97 -23.41
CA LEU A 149 0.19 -5.77 -24.22
C LEU A 149 -0.96 -5.49 -25.21
N PRO A 150 -1.60 -6.49 -25.85
CA PRO A 150 -2.72 -6.22 -26.76
C PRO A 150 -3.99 -5.74 -26.05
N GLY A 151 -4.91 -5.15 -26.82
CA GLY A 151 -6.21 -4.64 -26.36
C GLY A 151 -6.29 -3.12 -26.33
N ASP A 152 -7.33 -2.59 -25.70
CA ASP A 152 -7.51 -1.14 -25.56
C ASP A 152 -6.47 -0.54 -24.62
N ILE A 153 -6.03 0.69 -24.88
CA ILE A 153 -5.06 1.42 -24.06
C ILE A 153 -5.51 1.46 -22.59
N ALA A 154 -6.81 1.63 -22.35
CA ALA A 154 -7.43 1.59 -21.03
C ALA A 154 -7.09 0.28 -20.27
N ASP A 155 -7.20 -0.87 -20.94
CA ASP A 155 -6.92 -2.17 -20.32
C ASP A 155 -5.42 -2.39 -20.15
N VAL A 156 -4.58 -1.85 -21.05
CA VAL A 156 -3.12 -1.88 -20.91
C VAL A 156 -2.68 -1.06 -19.68
N LYS A 157 -3.26 0.12 -19.48
CA LYS A 157 -3.03 0.93 -18.27
C LYS A 157 -3.44 0.17 -17.01
N GLU A 158 -4.60 -0.49 -17.02
CA GLU A 158 -5.05 -1.32 -15.88
C GLU A 158 -4.05 -2.43 -15.53
N ARG A 159 -3.36 -2.98 -16.54
CA ARG A 159 -2.38 -4.07 -16.39
C ARG A 159 -0.94 -3.60 -16.23
N GLN A 160 -0.68 -2.29 -16.15
CA GLN A 160 0.67 -1.71 -16.28
C GLN A 160 1.70 -2.31 -15.32
N PHE A 161 1.31 -2.57 -14.06
CA PHE A 161 2.21 -3.16 -13.07
C PHE A 161 2.53 -4.62 -13.36
N ARG A 162 1.56 -5.39 -13.87
CA ARG A 162 1.79 -6.77 -14.28
C ARG A 162 2.69 -6.85 -15.51
N ILE A 163 2.53 -5.92 -16.45
CA ILE A 163 3.43 -5.79 -17.60
C ILE A 163 4.85 -5.48 -17.12
N GLY A 164 5.01 -4.47 -16.26
CA GLY A 164 6.31 -4.09 -15.72
C GLY A 164 7.00 -5.22 -14.95
N TYR A 165 6.26 -5.97 -14.14
CA TYR A 165 6.78 -7.16 -13.46
C TYR A 165 7.29 -8.23 -14.43
N GLU A 166 6.54 -8.54 -15.49
CA GLU A 166 6.98 -9.53 -16.48
C GLU A 166 8.22 -9.06 -17.27
N ILE A 167 8.38 -7.75 -17.49
CA ILE A 167 9.60 -7.16 -18.10
C ILE A 167 10.81 -7.32 -17.18
N GLU A 168 10.68 -7.03 -15.88
CA GLU A 168 11.76 -7.20 -14.90
C GLU A 168 12.22 -8.67 -14.82
N ARG A 169 11.27 -9.62 -14.84
CA ARG A 169 11.59 -11.06 -14.92
C ARG A 169 12.28 -11.43 -16.22
N PHE A 170 11.82 -10.87 -17.33
CA PHE A 170 12.38 -11.12 -18.64
C PHE A 170 13.84 -10.63 -18.71
N GLU A 171 14.13 -9.45 -18.18
CA GLU A 171 15.48 -8.92 -18.04
C GLU A 171 16.41 -9.85 -17.27
N ARG A 172 15.99 -10.31 -16.08
CA ARG A 172 16.77 -11.24 -15.26
C ARG A 172 16.98 -12.59 -15.95
N LEU A 173 15.98 -13.07 -16.68
CA LEU A 173 16.09 -14.32 -17.43
C LEU A 173 17.12 -14.19 -18.56
N ILE A 174 17.10 -13.09 -19.32
CA ILE A 174 18.12 -12.80 -20.36
C ILE A 174 19.52 -12.76 -19.72
N ALA A 175 19.68 -12.10 -18.57
CA ALA A 175 20.95 -12.05 -17.85
C ALA A 175 21.42 -13.44 -17.42
N ALA A 176 20.52 -14.32 -16.96
CA ALA A 176 20.85 -15.70 -16.61
C ALA A 176 21.37 -16.49 -17.81
N TYR A 177 20.71 -16.38 -18.98
CA TYR A 177 21.20 -17.00 -20.22
C TYR A 177 22.59 -16.48 -20.63
N ARG A 178 22.86 -15.18 -20.48
CA ARG A 178 24.19 -14.61 -20.78
C ARG A 178 25.29 -15.11 -19.86
N SER A 179 24.97 -15.27 -18.57
CA SER A 179 25.94 -15.76 -17.59
C SER A 179 26.29 -17.23 -17.78
N GLY A 180 25.50 -17.98 -18.57
CA GLY A 180 25.71 -19.41 -18.78
C GLY A 180 25.62 -20.21 -17.49
N GLY A 181 24.77 -19.80 -16.54
CA GLY A 181 24.59 -20.51 -15.27
C GLY A 181 24.38 -22.01 -15.48
N ASP A 182 24.83 -22.83 -14.54
CA ASP A 182 25.18 -24.26 -14.73
C ASP A 182 24.13 -25.16 -15.42
N ASP A 183 22.86 -24.74 -15.49
CA ASP A 183 21.74 -25.48 -16.11
C ASP A 183 21.00 -24.72 -17.23
N MET A 184 21.53 -23.59 -17.70
CA MET A 184 20.87 -22.79 -18.74
C MET A 184 21.11 -23.40 -20.13
N PRO A 185 20.05 -23.64 -20.93
CA PRO A 185 20.20 -24.07 -22.31
C PRO A 185 21.02 -23.06 -23.11
N ALA A 186 21.95 -23.54 -23.92
CA ALA A 186 22.76 -22.68 -24.78
C ALA A 186 21.87 -21.92 -25.78
N MET A 187 22.03 -20.60 -25.82
CA MET A 187 21.36 -19.72 -26.79
C MET A 187 22.42 -19.07 -27.68
N ASN A 188 22.13 -18.96 -28.98
CA ASN A 188 23.06 -18.29 -29.89
C ASN A 188 23.09 -16.77 -29.64
N ALA A 189 24.17 -16.11 -30.04
CA ALA A 189 24.37 -14.68 -29.79
C ALA A 189 23.30 -13.81 -30.45
N ALA A 190 22.84 -14.15 -31.65
CA ALA A 190 21.84 -13.37 -32.38
C ALA A 190 20.48 -13.37 -31.66
N SER A 191 20.01 -14.53 -31.19
CA SER A 191 18.76 -14.62 -30.42
C SER A 191 18.87 -13.89 -29.07
N LEU A 192 20.04 -13.88 -28.42
CA LEU A 192 20.26 -13.10 -27.19
C LEU A 192 20.28 -11.59 -27.44
N GLU A 193 20.86 -11.15 -28.55
CA GLU A 193 20.83 -9.74 -28.97
C GLU A 193 19.41 -9.30 -29.31
N ASP A 194 18.62 -10.15 -29.98
CA ASP A 194 17.25 -9.84 -30.34
C ASP A 194 16.32 -9.76 -29.11
N LEU A 195 16.45 -10.69 -28.15
CA LEU A 195 15.74 -10.61 -26.87
C LEU A 195 16.09 -9.35 -26.08
N GLU A 196 17.35 -8.90 -26.13
CA GLU A 196 17.76 -7.65 -25.49
C GLU A 196 17.16 -6.43 -26.15
N ALA A 197 17.15 -6.40 -27.50
CA ALA A 197 16.50 -5.33 -28.24
C ALA A 197 15.01 -5.23 -27.89
N LEU A 198 14.32 -6.38 -27.82
CA LEU A 198 12.94 -6.45 -27.36
C LEU A 198 12.79 -5.95 -25.91
N ARG A 199 13.67 -6.37 -24.98
CA ARG A 199 13.64 -5.92 -23.58
C ARG A 199 13.80 -4.39 -23.46
N ILE A 200 14.72 -3.80 -24.22
CA ILE A 200 14.91 -2.35 -24.29
C ILE A 200 13.63 -1.67 -24.78
N ALA A 201 13.06 -2.15 -25.90
CA ALA A 201 11.83 -1.61 -26.47
C ALA A 201 10.66 -1.69 -25.47
N LEU A 202 10.52 -2.82 -24.79
CA LEU A 202 9.52 -3.04 -23.74
C LEU A 202 9.65 -2.03 -22.60
N SER A 203 10.87 -1.87 -22.07
CA SER A 203 11.16 -0.95 -20.97
C SER A 203 10.81 0.50 -21.36
N MET A 204 11.25 0.94 -22.54
CA MET A 204 10.99 2.29 -23.04
C MET A 204 9.51 2.59 -23.21
N GLY A 205 8.71 1.62 -23.66
CA GLY A 205 7.29 1.84 -23.87
C GLY A 205 6.45 1.79 -22.61
N VAL A 206 6.76 0.88 -21.68
CA VAL A 206 6.04 0.80 -20.41
C VAL A 206 6.32 2.01 -19.53
N ASP A 207 7.49 2.65 -19.65
CA ASP A 207 7.77 3.94 -19.02
C ASP A 207 6.91 5.11 -19.55
N LYS A 208 6.18 4.93 -20.67
CA LYS A 208 5.16 5.87 -21.14
C LYS A 208 3.85 5.79 -20.32
N LEU A 209 3.62 4.71 -19.57
CA LEU A 209 2.50 4.59 -18.65
C LEU A 209 2.82 5.40 -17.38
N GLU A 210 2.06 6.45 -17.10
CA GLU A 210 2.49 7.48 -16.14
C GLU A 210 2.68 6.94 -14.73
N ARG A 211 1.74 6.11 -14.25
CA ARG A 211 1.80 5.54 -12.90
C ARG A 211 2.97 4.58 -12.74
N TRP A 212 3.21 3.69 -13.71
CA TRP A 212 4.38 2.82 -13.70
C TRP A 212 5.67 3.65 -13.66
N GLY A 213 5.79 4.63 -14.55
CA GLY A 213 6.98 5.47 -14.62
C GLY A 213 7.19 6.33 -13.38
N GLU A 214 6.13 6.73 -12.66
CA GLU A 214 6.23 7.46 -11.40
C GLU A 214 6.67 6.53 -10.27
N PHE A 215 6.02 5.37 -10.16
CA PHE A 215 6.39 4.31 -9.23
C PHE A 215 7.88 3.93 -9.37
N ARG A 216 8.35 3.67 -10.60
CA ARG A 216 9.76 3.34 -10.86
C ARG A 216 10.72 4.43 -10.40
N ARG A 217 10.36 5.70 -10.58
CA ARG A 217 11.16 6.83 -10.13
C ARG A 217 11.28 6.85 -8.60
N LEU A 218 10.17 6.60 -7.88
CA LEU A 218 10.17 6.53 -6.41
C LEU A 218 10.97 5.32 -5.92
N ALA A 219 10.78 4.15 -6.53
CA ALA A 219 11.51 2.93 -6.21
C ALA A 219 13.03 3.05 -6.45
N ALA A 220 13.44 3.84 -7.43
CA ALA A 220 14.86 4.12 -7.67
C ALA A 220 15.47 5.07 -6.62
N ALA A 221 14.67 5.97 -6.04
CA ALA A 221 15.12 6.88 -5.00
C ALA A 221 15.18 6.19 -3.62
N ASP A 222 14.17 5.38 -3.30
CA ASP A 222 14.01 4.53 -2.10
C ASP A 222 14.94 4.89 -0.92
N PRO A 223 14.76 6.07 -0.29
CA PRO A 223 15.67 6.54 0.76
C PRO A 223 15.59 5.69 2.02
N LYS A 224 14.46 5.01 2.22
CA LYS A 224 14.22 4.10 3.34
C LYS A 224 14.76 2.68 3.10
N ARG A 225 15.21 2.39 1.87
CA ARG A 225 15.69 1.07 1.42
C ARG A 225 14.62 -0.02 1.59
N GLU A 226 13.34 0.34 1.46
CA GLU A 226 12.23 -0.60 1.61
C GLU A 226 12.27 -1.72 0.57
N GLY A 227 12.85 -1.48 -0.61
CA GLY A 227 13.10 -2.51 -1.62
C GLY A 227 14.14 -3.56 -1.22
N GLU A 228 14.82 -3.38 -0.09
CA GLU A 228 15.79 -4.33 0.46
C GLU A 228 15.22 -5.18 1.61
N ALA A 229 13.94 -5.02 1.91
CA ALA A 229 13.24 -5.83 2.92
C ALA A 229 13.33 -7.32 2.63
N ASP A 230 13.16 -8.13 3.68
CA ASP A 230 13.09 -9.58 3.56
C ASP A 230 11.88 -9.97 2.70
N ARG A 231 12.16 -10.62 1.57
CA ARG A 231 11.18 -11.00 0.55
C ARG A 231 10.17 -12.03 1.05
N GLU A 232 10.64 -12.98 1.85
CA GLU A 232 9.80 -14.04 2.37
C GLU A 232 8.84 -13.46 3.41
N ALA A 233 9.35 -12.66 4.34
CA ALA A 233 8.54 -11.98 5.34
C ALA A 233 7.52 -11.02 4.72
N VAL A 234 7.92 -10.20 3.74
CA VAL A 234 7.00 -9.31 3.02
C VAL A 234 5.90 -10.13 2.31
N GLY A 235 6.29 -11.20 1.62
CA GLY A 235 5.33 -12.03 0.90
C GLY A 235 4.36 -12.78 1.82
N GLU A 236 4.81 -13.28 2.97
CA GLU A 236 3.96 -13.92 3.98
C GLU A 236 2.95 -12.94 4.59
N ALA A 237 3.42 -11.74 4.97
CA ALA A 237 2.55 -10.69 5.49
C ALA A 237 1.45 -10.31 4.49
N MET A 238 1.79 -10.19 3.20
CA MET A 238 0.80 -9.88 2.16
C MET A 238 -0.22 -11.00 1.94
N ASP A 239 0.21 -12.28 2.01
CA ASP A 239 -0.69 -13.43 1.93
C ASP A 239 -1.65 -13.49 3.12
N GLU A 240 -1.17 -13.16 4.32
CA GLU A 240 -1.97 -13.07 5.55
C GLU A 240 -3.03 -11.97 5.42
N MET A 241 -2.63 -10.77 4.98
CA MET A 241 -3.56 -9.66 4.72
C MET A 241 -4.60 -10.01 3.65
N ALA A 242 -4.19 -10.64 2.56
CA ALA A 242 -5.11 -11.08 1.51
C ALA A 242 -6.15 -12.07 2.05
N ALA A 243 -5.72 -13.05 2.85
CA ALA A 243 -6.63 -13.99 3.51
C ALA A 243 -7.62 -13.29 4.45
N ASP A 244 -7.18 -12.27 5.20
CA ASP A 244 -8.04 -11.50 6.10
C ASP A 244 -9.03 -10.59 5.38
N MET A 245 -8.65 -10.06 4.20
CA MET A 245 -9.54 -9.33 3.31
C MET A 245 -10.59 -10.26 2.68
N GLU A 246 -10.19 -11.46 2.23
CA GLU A 246 -11.07 -12.49 1.67
C GLU A 246 -12.16 -12.95 2.66
N ARG A 247 -11.84 -12.98 3.97
CA ARG A 247 -12.81 -13.27 5.05
C ARG A 247 -13.83 -12.15 5.27
N LYS A 248 -13.62 -10.96 4.69
CA LYS A 248 -14.43 -9.75 4.89
C LYS A 248 -14.94 -9.18 3.54
N PRO A 249 -15.62 -9.97 2.69
CA PRO A 249 -15.99 -9.58 1.32
C PRO A 249 -17.06 -8.46 1.26
N ALA A 250 -17.72 -8.18 2.39
CA ALA A 250 -18.62 -7.04 2.52
C ALA A 250 -17.88 -5.70 2.49
N TYR A 251 -16.60 -5.68 2.87
CA TYR A 251 -15.82 -4.46 3.06
C TYR A 251 -14.69 -4.30 2.05
N PHE A 252 -14.20 -5.39 1.45
CA PHE A 252 -13.15 -5.35 0.44
C PHE A 252 -13.70 -5.74 -0.93
N ASP A 253 -13.34 -4.96 -1.95
CA ASP A 253 -13.52 -5.36 -3.35
C ASP A 253 -12.63 -6.59 -3.65
N PRO A 254 -13.14 -7.65 -4.31
CA PRO A 254 -12.37 -8.88 -4.54
C PRO A 254 -11.11 -8.70 -5.39
N GLU A 255 -11.01 -7.63 -6.19
CA GLU A 255 -9.79 -7.31 -6.94
C GLU A 255 -8.63 -6.92 -6.01
N LEU A 256 -8.92 -6.35 -4.84
CA LEU A 256 -7.91 -5.92 -3.88
C LEU A 256 -7.11 -7.09 -3.25
N PRO A 257 -7.72 -8.09 -2.60
CA PRO A 257 -6.97 -9.24 -2.11
C PRO A 257 -6.31 -10.01 -3.25
N ALA A 258 -6.93 -10.12 -4.43
CA ALA A 258 -6.29 -10.73 -5.61
C ALA A 258 -5.00 -10.01 -6.02
N SER A 259 -4.99 -8.67 -5.93
CA SER A 259 -3.80 -7.85 -6.21
C SER A 259 -2.72 -8.08 -5.16
N PHE A 260 -3.09 -8.23 -3.88
CA PHE A 260 -2.15 -8.54 -2.80
C PHE A 260 -1.55 -9.95 -2.94
N ARG A 261 -2.35 -10.95 -3.35
CA ARG A 261 -1.85 -12.31 -3.68
C ARG A 261 -0.83 -12.26 -4.80
N PHE A 262 -1.13 -11.54 -5.89
CA PHE A 262 -0.21 -11.37 -7.00
C PHE A 262 1.13 -10.74 -6.54
N LEU A 263 1.08 -9.71 -5.69
CA LEU A 263 2.28 -9.07 -5.17
C LEU A 263 3.05 -9.99 -4.22
N ALA A 264 2.37 -10.77 -3.39
CA ALA A 264 2.96 -11.79 -2.52
C ALA A 264 3.73 -12.84 -3.34
N GLU A 265 3.14 -13.35 -4.42
CA GLU A 265 3.80 -14.24 -5.36
C GLU A 265 5.00 -13.55 -6.04
N ALA A 266 4.85 -12.30 -6.45
CA ALA A 266 5.87 -11.54 -7.16
C ALA A 266 7.14 -11.31 -6.31
N VAL A 267 6.98 -11.01 -5.01
CA VAL A 267 8.12 -10.82 -4.09
C VAL A 267 8.77 -12.15 -3.68
N LYS A 268 8.03 -13.26 -3.71
CA LYS A 268 8.58 -14.60 -3.44
C LYS A 268 9.29 -15.21 -4.65
N ASP A 269 9.03 -14.73 -5.88
CA ASP A 269 9.71 -15.23 -7.08
C ASP A 269 11.20 -14.83 -7.09
N PRO A 270 12.16 -15.77 -7.01
CA PRO A 270 13.59 -15.45 -7.05
C PRO A 270 14.01 -14.69 -8.31
N LEU A 271 13.35 -14.95 -9.44
CA LEU A 271 13.64 -14.31 -10.73
C LEU A 271 12.90 -12.98 -10.90
N GLY A 272 11.85 -12.72 -10.13
CA GLY A 272 11.00 -11.53 -10.26
C GLY A 272 11.13 -10.51 -9.12
N ALA A 273 11.61 -10.93 -7.96
CA ALA A 273 11.75 -10.10 -6.78
C ALA A 273 12.95 -9.14 -6.90
N THR A 274 12.81 -8.12 -7.74
CA THR A 274 13.74 -7.00 -7.80
C THR A 274 13.45 -6.03 -6.65
N LYS A 275 14.42 -5.17 -6.31
CA LYS A 275 14.21 -4.16 -5.26
C LYS A 275 12.98 -3.30 -5.55
N THR A 276 12.73 -3.01 -6.83
CA THR A 276 11.55 -2.28 -7.29
C THR A 276 10.25 -3.03 -6.99
N ILE A 277 10.19 -4.35 -7.22
CA ILE A 277 9.00 -5.15 -6.92
C ILE A 277 8.74 -5.24 -5.41
N VAL A 278 9.78 -5.46 -4.61
CA VAL A 278 9.67 -5.47 -3.14
C VAL A 278 9.20 -4.10 -2.63
N TYR A 279 9.78 -3.01 -3.12
CA TYR A 279 9.36 -1.64 -2.81
C TYR A 279 7.87 -1.42 -3.14
N GLY A 280 7.42 -1.87 -4.32
CA GLY A 280 6.02 -1.76 -4.73
C GLY A 280 5.05 -2.54 -3.85
N ALA A 281 5.43 -3.74 -3.42
CA ALA A 281 4.68 -4.53 -2.46
C ALA A 281 4.54 -3.82 -1.11
N VAL A 282 5.66 -3.35 -0.53
CA VAL A 282 5.68 -2.60 0.73
C VAL A 282 4.81 -1.33 0.65
N LYS A 283 4.95 -0.54 -0.42
CA LYS A 283 4.13 0.67 -0.62
C LYS A 283 2.66 0.40 -0.86
N SER A 284 2.32 -0.75 -1.44
CA SER A 284 0.92 -1.17 -1.60
C SER A 284 0.26 -1.44 -0.25
N VAL A 285 1.00 -2.02 0.70
CA VAL A 285 0.55 -2.20 2.08
C VAL A 285 0.48 -0.86 2.82
N GLU A 286 1.51 -0.01 2.73
CA GLU A 286 1.51 1.34 3.31
C GLU A 286 0.27 2.13 2.85
N ASN A 287 -0.05 2.10 1.55
CA ASN A 287 -1.21 2.79 0.99
C ASN A 287 -2.54 2.33 1.60
N LEU A 288 -2.72 1.02 1.83
CA LEU A 288 -3.91 0.47 2.46
C LEU A 288 -4.05 0.97 3.91
N PHE A 289 -2.97 0.93 4.68
CA PHE A 289 -2.98 1.38 6.07
C PHE A 289 -3.11 2.90 6.20
N SER A 290 -2.48 3.67 5.32
CA SER A 290 -2.66 5.11 5.23
C SER A 290 -4.11 5.48 4.95
N PHE A 291 -4.76 4.78 4.01
CA PHE A 291 -6.16 4.98 3.69
C PHE A 291 -7.06 4.66 4.88
N LEU A 292 -6.94 3.45 5.43
CA LEU A 292 -7.78 3.01 6.55
C LEU A 292 -7.53 3.83 7.82
N GLY A 293 -6.28 4.18 8.12
CA GLY A 293 -5.89 4.94 9.29
C GLY A 293 -6.47 6.34 9.26
N ARG A 294 -6.30 7.03 8.13
CA ARG A 294 -6.92 8.35 7.92
C ARG A 294 -8.44 8.25 8.02
N ARG A 295 -9.05 7.25 7.41
CA ARG A 295 -10.51 7.03 7.50
C ARG A 295 -10.98 6.79 8.93
N ALA A 296 -10.25 5.98 9.70
CA ALA A 296 -10.55 5.65 11.09
C ALA A 296 -10.48 6.89 12.00
N LEU A 297 -9.48 7.75 11.79
CA LEU A 297 -9.36 9.05 12.46
C LEU A 297 -10.38 10.10 11.95
N GLY A 298 -11.06 9.82 10.84
CA GLY A 298 -11.99 10.74 10.19
C GLY A 298 -11.32 11.84 9.36
N LEU A 299 -10.06 11.62 8.99
CA LEU A 299 -9.27 12.46 8.11
C LEU A 299 -9.61 12.07 6.67
N GLY A 300 -10.24 12.97 5.92
CA GLY A 300 -10.62 12.73 4.53
C GLY A 300 -11.55 13.82 4.01
N ARG A 301 -11.42 14.16 2.72
CA ARG A 301 -12.33 15.12 2.08
C ARG A 301 -13.75 14.52 2.03
N LYS A 302 -14.75 15.28 2.47
CA LYS A 302 -16.18 14.98 2.28
C LYS A 302 -16.57 15.15 0.80
N VAL A 303 -16.04 14.30 -0.07
CA VAL A 303 -16.49 14.23 -1.46
C VAL A 303 -17.21 12.90 -1.59
N PHE A 304 -18.46 12.87 -1.13
CA PHE A 304 -19.35 11.75 -1.36
C PHE A 304 -20.46 12.26 -2.27
N ASP A 305 -20.70 11.54 -3.37
CA ASP A 305 -21.99 11.65 -4.05
C ASP A 305 -23.07 11.16 -3.08
N GLU A 306 -24.22 11.84 -3.05
CA GLU A 306 -25.33 11.59 -2.10
C GLU A 306 -25.87 10.13 -2.11
N ALA A 307 -25.47 9.32 -3.10
CA ALA A 307 -25.88 7.94 -3.27
C ALA A 307 -24.98 6.89 -2.58
N GLU A 308 -23.75 7.23 -2.17
CA GLU A 308 -22.83 6.27 -1.56
C GLU A 308 -22.86 6.34 -0.03
N LYS A 309 -23.08 5.18 0.63
CA LYS A 309 -22.95 5.06 2.10
C LYS A 309 -21.49 4.84 2.43
N PRO A 310 -20.84 5.81 3.11
CA PRO A 310 -19.41 5.73 3.22
C PRO A 310 -18.99 4.78 4.36
N ILE A 311 -17.80 4.16 4.27
CA ILE A 311 -17.30 3.22 5.29
C ILE A 311 -17.24 3.94 6.64
N PRO A 312 -17.97 3.50 7.68
CA PRO A 312 -17.95 4.18 8.97
C PRO A 312 -16.56 4.17 9.62
N LYS A 313 -16.20 5.21 10.40
CA LYS A 313 -14.91 5.30 11.11
C LYS A 313 -14.60 4.05 11.93
N ALA A 314 -15.59 3.56 12.70
CA ALA A 314 -15.44 2.35 13.51
C ALA A 314 -15.20 1.09 12.68
N VAL A 315 -15.79 1.00 11.48
CA VAL A 315 -15.53 -0.10 10.56
C VAL A 315 -14.09 0.01 10.04
N ALA A 316 -13.65 1.19 9.60
CA ALA A 316 -12.26 1.39 9.15
C ALA A 316 -11.25 1.03 10.25
N ALA A 317 -11.49 1.44 11.50
CA ALA A 317 -10.67 1.07 12.66
C ALA A 317 -10.62 -0.45 12.87
N SER A 318 -11.79 -1.12 12.83
CA SER A 318 -11.88 -2.58 12.97
C SER A 318 -11.17 -3.33 11.83
N LEU A 319 -11.27 -2.85 10.59
CA LEU A 319 -10.55 -3.42 9.45
C LEU A 319 -9.04 -3.26 9.61
N LEU A 320 -8.57 -2.09 10.04
CA LEU A 320 -7.16 -1.81 10.27
C LEU A 320 -6.58 -2.67 11.39
N LEU A 321 -7.25 -2.72 12.55
CA LEU A 321 -6.86 -3.58 13.68
C LEU A 321 -6.86 -5.07 13.29
N GLY A 322 -7.82 -5.48 12.45
CA GLY A 322 -7.90 -6.84 11.93
C GLY A 322 -6.80 -7.21 10.93
N LEU A 323 -5.98 -6.27 10.47
CA LEU A 323 -4.82 -6.48 9.60
C LEU A 323 -3.49 -6.16 10.31
N ALA A 324 -3.56 -5.70 11.57
CA ALA A 324 -2.43 -5.08 12.27
C ALA A 324 -1.25 -6.04 12.47
N ASP A 325 -1.52 -7.31 12.80
CA ASP A 325 -0.47 -8.30 13.05
C ASP A 325 0.43 -8.50 11.82
N ALA A 326 -0.18 -8.69 10.65
CA ALA A 326 0.56 -8.80 9.39
C ALA A 326 1.35 -7.52 9.06
N ALA A 327 0.81 -6.34 9.37
CA ALA A 327 1.49 -5.07 9.09
C ALA A 327 2.66 -4.81 10.04
N LEU A 328 2.55 -5.22 11.30
CA LEU A 328 3.63 -5.14 12.27
C LEU A 328 4.77 -6.08 11.87
N LYS A 329 4.47 -7.34 11.51
CA LYS A 329 5.47 -8.29 10.96
C LYS A 329 6.18 -7.71 9.73
N LEU A 330 5.43 -7.08 8.82
CA LEU A 330 6.01 -6.44 7.64
C LEU A 330 6.91 -5.28 8.05
N SER A 331 6.46 -4.40 8.95
CA SER A 331 7.24 -3.27 9.47
C SER A 331 8.55 -3.74 10.10
N GLU A 332 8.55 -4.82 10.89
CA GLU A 332 9.76 -5.42 11.47
C GLU A 332 10.74 -5.94 10.41
N ALA A 333 10.25 -6.38 9.25
CA ALA A 333 11.07 -6.84 8.13
C ALA A 333 11.69 -5.69 7.30
N LEU A 334 11.27 -4.43 7.51
CA LEU A 334 11.82 -3.27 6.81
C LEU A 334 13.11 -2.77 7.48
N PRO A 335 14.09 -2.26 6.70
CA PRO A 335 15.33 -1.74 7.28
C PRO A 335 15.17 -0.59 8.28
N GLN A 336 14.08 0.19 8.18
CA GLN A 336 13.80 1.31 9.09
C GLN A 336 12.43 1.20 9.79
N GLY A 337 11.63 0.18 9.49
CA GLY A 337 10.26 0.07 9.96
C GLY A 337 9.34 1.22 9.58
N TRP A 338 8.08 1.12 10.03
CA TRP A 338 7.10 2.20 9.96
C TRP A 338 6.87 2.78 11.35
N ALA A 339 7.63 3.82 11.69
CA ALA A 339 7.52 4.50 12.99
C ALA A 339 6.10 5.02 13.31
N TRP A 340 5.29 5.29 12.29
CA TRP A 340 3.91 5.80 12.42
C TRP A 340 2.86 4.69 12.69
N LEU A 341 3.19 3.41 12.47
CA LEU A 341 2.20 2.32 12.53
C LEU A 341 1.78 2.00 13.97
N GLU A 342 2.73 1.79 14.87
CA GLU A 342 2.42 1.47 16.27
C GLU A 342 1.64 2.59 16.98
N PRO A 343 2.03 3.88 16.88
CA PRO A 343 1.25 4.98 17.45
C PRO A 343 -0.19 5.03 16.94
N LEU A 344 -0.38 4.82 15.62
CA LEU A 344 -1.70 4.76 15.01
C LEU A 344 -2.55 3.62 15.61
N LEU A 345 -1.98 2.41 15.67
CA LEU A 345 -2.67 1.24 16.23
C LEU A 345 -3.05 1.45 17.70
N ALA A 346 -2.14 2.01 18.50
CA ALA A 346 -2.39 2.30 19.90
C ALA A 346 -3.52 3.33 20.08
N SER A 347 -3.56 4.37 19.26
CA SER A 347 -4.64 5.38 19.28
C SER A 347 -6.01 4.77 18.93
N LEU A 348 -6.04 3.89 17.93
CA LEU A 348 -7.27 3.21 17.52
C LEU A 348 -7.77 2.17 18.52
N ALA A 349 -6.86 1.46 19.20
CA ALA A 349 -7.22 0.53 20.27
C ALA A 349 -7.89 1.26 21.44
N ARG A 350 -7.30 2.37 21.90
CA ARG A 350 -7.84 3.20 23.00
C ARG A 350 -9.23 3.76 22.69
N SER A 351 -9.45 4.26 21.47
CA SER A 351 -10.74 4.84 21.06
C SER A 351 -11.83 3.79 20.82
N SER A 352 -11.46 2.54 20.57
CA SER A 352 -12.41 1.44 20.35
C SER A 352 -12.90 0.77 21.64
N GLY A 353 -12.38 1.18 22.81
CA GLY A 353 -12.73 0.57 24.11
C GLY A 353 -12.23 -0.86 24.28
N LEU A 354 -11.21 -1.26 23.51
CA LEU A 354 -10.49 -2.53 23.63
C LEU A 354 -9.31 -2.42 24.58
#